data_AF-A0A317YMR5-F1
#
_entry.id   AF-A0A317YMR5-F1
#
_cell.length_a   1.000
_cell.length_b   1.000
_cell.length_c   1.000
_cell.angle_alpha   90.00
_cell.angle_beta   90.00
_cell.angle_gamma   90.00
#
_symmetry.space_group_name_H-M   'P 1'
#
loop_
_entity.id
_entity.type
_entity.pdbx_description
1 polymer ?
#
loop_
_entity_poly.entity_id
_entity_poly.type
_entity_poly.pdbx_seq_one_letter_code
_entity_poly.pdbx_strand_id
1 'polypeptide(L)'
;GLPKERVIGSGTILDSARFRLLLSEAFDVAPRSVDAQIIGEHGDTELPVWSHANIAGQPLKTLLEQRPEGKAQIEQIFVQTRDAAYDIIQAKGATYYGVAMGLA
;
A
#
# COMPACT_ATOMS: atom_id res chain seq x y z
N GLY A 1 -27.85 0.51 17.54
CA GLY A 1 -26.61 -0.08 17.01
C GLY A 1 -25.59 -0.22 18.12
N LEU A 2 -24.51 -0.97 17.89
CA LEU A 2 -23.37 -1.01 18.81
C LEU A 2 -22.60 0.33 18.79
N PRO A 3 -21.83 0.67 19.84
CA PRO A 3 -20.84 1.75 19.79
C PRO A 3 -19.86 1.60 18.61
N LYS A 4 -19.43 2.72 18.01
CA LYS A 4 -18.58 2.73 16.81
C LYS A 4 -17.22 2.05 17.02
N GLU A 5 -16.70 2.10 18.25
CA GLU A 5 -15.43 1.48 18.65
C GLU A 5 -15.50 -0.06 18.61
N ARG A 6 -16.70 -0.63 18.46
CA ARG A 6 -16.95 -2.08 18.40
C ARG A 6 -17.29 -2.57 16.98
N VAL A 7 -17.24 -1.70 15.98
CA VAL A 7 -17.51 -2.04 14.58
C VAL A 7 -16.42 -1.42 13.72
N ILE A 8 -15.44 -2.24 13.36
CA ILE A 8 -14.25 -1.82 12.63
C ILE A 8 -14.22 -2.58 11.31
N GLY A 9 -14.19 -1.86 10.18
CA GLY A 9 -13.95 -2.44 8.88
C GLY A 9 -12.46 -2.71 8.67
N SER A 10 -12.11 -3.67 7.81
CA SER A 10 -10.69 -3.89 7.42
C SER A 10 -10.08 -2.65 6.76
N GLY A 11 -10.90 -1.86 6.06
CA GLY A 11 -10.47 -0.69 5.32
C GLY A 11 -9.34 -1.05 4.35
N THR A 12 -8.31 -0.21 4.32
CA THR A 12 -7.15 -0.28 3.42
C THR A 12 -5.96 -1.04 4.03
N ILE A 13 -6.19 -1.92 5.01
CA ILE A 13 -5.10 -2.67 5.68
C ILE A 13 -4.31 -3.54 4.70
N LEU A 14 -5.00 -4.19 3.75
CA LEU A 14 -4.38 -5.02 2.74
C LEU A 14 -3.64 -4.18 1.69
N ASP A 15 -4.23 -3.08 1.24
CA ASP A 15 -3.63 -2.19 0.23
C ASP A 15 -2.38 -1.54 0.80
N SER A 16 -2.42 -1.08 2.05
CA SER A 16 -1.24 -0.58 2.76
C SER A 16 -0.16 -1.65 2.95
N ALA A 17 -0.53 -2.93 3.09
CA ALA A 17 0.45 -4.02 3.16
C ALA A 17 1.11 -4.27 1.80
N ARG A 18 0.34 -4.33 0.72
CA ARG A 18 0.85 -4.45 -0.66
C ARG A 18 1.75 -3.28 -1.04
N PHE A 19 1.33 -2.07 -0.70
CA PHE A 19 2.07 -0.86 -0.96
C PHE A 19 3.44 -0.85 -0.28
N ARG A 20 3.48 -1.22 1.01
CA ARG A 20 4.74 -1.35 1.75
C ARG A 20 5.65 -2.42 1.16
N LEU A 21 5.09 -3.54 0.71
CA LEU A 21 5.86 -4.60 0.03
C LEU A 21 6.52 -4.07 -1.26
N LEU A 22 5.74 -3.47 -2.16
CA LEU A 22 6.25 -2.95 -3.44
C LEU A 22 7.28 -1.82 -3.24
N LEU A 23 7.05 -0.91 -2.28
CA LEU A 23 8.05 0.09 -1.90
C LEU A 23 9.31 -0.57 -1.35
N SER A 24 9.19 -1.61 -0.53
CA SER A 24 10.36 -2.28 0.02
C SER A 24 11.22 -2.95 -1.04
N GLU A 25 10.61 -3.52 -2.07
CA GLU A 25 11.30 -4.08 -3.24
C GLU A 25 11.97 -2.98 -4.07
N ALA A 26 11.29 -1.85 -4.32
CA ALA A 26 11.82 -0.74 -5.11
C ALA A 26 12.99 0.00 -4.43
N PHE A 27 13.09 -0.07 -3.11
CA PHE A 27 14.14 0.58 -2.32
C PHE A 27 15.14 -0.41 -1.70
N ASP A 28 14.99 -1.71 -1.98
CA ASP A 28 15.84 -2.79 -1.47
C ASP A 28 15.99 -2.77 0.07
N VAL A 29 14.85 -2.75 0.76
CA VAL A 29 14.77 -2.79 2.22
C VAL A 29 13.78 -3.84 2.69
N ALA A 30 13.81 -4.19 3.97
CA ALA A 30 12.77 -5.05 4.54
C ALA A 30 11.40 -4.33 4.54
N PRO A 31 10.27 -5.02 4.25
CA PRO A 31 8.92 -4.42 4.30
C PRO A 31 8.58 -3.76 5.65
N ARG A 32 9.13 -4.30 6.75
CA ARG A 32 8.96 -3.74 8.11
C ARG A 32 9.66 -2.40 8.31
N SER A 33 10.60 -2.06 7.43
CA SER A 33 11.31 -0.77 7.44
C SER A 33 10.58 0.30 6.62
N VAL A 34 9.43 -0.02 6.03
CA VAL A 34 8.59 0.93 5.29
C VAL A 34 7.37 1.29 6.13
N ASP A 35 7.22 2.56 6.46
CA ASP A 35 5.99 3.12 7.01
C ASP A 35 5.30 3.95 5.93
N ALA A 36 4.23 3.40 5.38
CA ALA A 36 3.45 4.03 4.33
C ALA A 36 2.01 3.50 4.39
N GLN A 37 1.04 4.38 4.11
CA GLN A 37 -0.39 4.10 4.26
C GLN A 37 -1.14 4.46 2.98
N ILE A 38 -2.10 3.59 2.63
CA ILE A 38 -3.19 3.91 1.71
C ILE A 38 -4.40 4.29 2.57
N ILE A 39 -5.10 5.37 2.22
CA ILE A 39 -6.30 5.82 2.92
C ILE A 39 -7.45 6.08 1.94
N GLY A 40 -8.65 6.31 2.49
CA GLY A 40 -9.85 6.60 1.72
C GLY A 40 -10.77 5.40 1.59
N GLU A 41 -11.48 5.32 0.48
CA GLU A 41 -12.22 4.11 0.10
C GLU A 41 -11.24 2.96 -0.15
N HIS A 42 -11.61 1.73 0.21
CA HIS A 42 -10.90 0.54 -0.28
C HIS A 42 -11.42 0.22 -1.69
N GLY A 43 -10.67 0.58 -2.73
CA GLY A 43 -11.09 0.46 -4.13
C GLY A 43 -10.51 1.55 -5.02
N ASP A 44 -11.24 1.89 -6.08
CA ASP A 44 -10.71 2.71 -7.18
C ASP A 44 -10.33 4.16 -6.77
N THR A 45 -10.92 4.69 -5.69
CA THR A 45 -10.66 6.07 -5.21
C THR A 45 -9.73 6.15 -3.99
N GLU A 46 -9.06 5.05 -3.64
CA GLU A 46 -8.03 5.04 -2.60
C GLU A 46 -6.87 5.99 -2.95
N LEU A 47 -6.10 6.42 -1.94
CA LEU A 47 -4.97 7.33 -2.17
C LEU A 47 -3.76 7.02 -1.28
N PRO A 48 -2.53 7.16 -1.80
CA PRO A 48 -1.30 6.99 -1.05
C PRO A 48 -0.93 8.29 -0.32
N VAL A 49 -0.57 8.18 0.96
CA VAL A 49 -0.14 9.34 1.77
C VAL A 49 1.36 9.58 1.61
N TRP A 50 1.78 10.04 0.43
CA TRP A 50 3.20 10.27 0.10
C TRP A 50 3.94 11.17 1.09
N SER A 51 3.24 12.17 1.63
CA SER A 51 3.80 13.14 2.58
C SER A 51 4.22 12.52 3.92
N HIS A 52 3.65 11.37 4.29
CA HIS A 52 3.96 10.65 5.52
C HIS A 52 4.79 9.39 5.27
N ALA A 53 5.04 9.02 4.01
CA ALA A 53 5.79 7.81 3.69
C ALA A 53 7.26 7.94 4.15
N ASN A 54 7.73 6.94 4.87
CA ASN A 54 9.09 6.82 5.40
C ASN A 54 9.68 5.46 5.01
N ILE A 55 10.93 5.46 4.57
CA ILE A 55 11.66 4.26 4.18
C ILE A 55 12.97 4.23 4.96
N ALA A 56 13.12 3.22 5.82
CA ALA A 56 14.29 2.99 6.66
C ALA A 56 14.73 4.22 7.48
N GLY A 57 13.78 5.01 7.96
CA GLY A 57 14.02 6.22 8.75
C GLY A 57 14.07 7.52 7.94
N GLN A 58 14.08 7.45 6.61
CA GLN A 58 14.16 8.63 5.74
C GLN A 58 12.79 8.95 5.08
N PRO A 59 12.36 10.24 5.06
CA PRO A 59 11.16 10.62 4.32
C PRO A 59 11.28 10.29 2.83
N LEU A 60 10.24 9.70 2.26
CA LEU A 60 10.19 9.33 0.85
C LEU A 60 10.49 10.52 -0.06
N LYS A 61 9.94 11.69 0.25
CA LYS A 61 10.21 12.93 -0.49
C LYS A 61 11.72 13.19 -0.68
N THR A 62 12.52 13.05 0.38
CA THR A 62 13.97 13.27 0.33
C THR A 62 14.68 12.22 -0.52
N LEU A 63 14.23 10.97 -0.49
CA LEU A 63 14.76 9.91 -1.34
C LEU A 63 14.47 10.16 -2.83
N LEU A 64 13.29 10.69 -3.14
CA LEU A 64 12.89 11.01 -4.51
C LEU A 64 13.64 12.21 -5.08
N GLU A 65 13.99 13.20 -4.26
CA GLU A 65 14.82 14.33 -4.69
C GLU A 65 16.20 13.88 -5.20
N GLN A 66 16.68 12.72 -4.75
CA GLN A 66 17.95 12.12 -5.16
C GLN A 66 17.81 11.20 -6.39
N ARG A 67 16.58 10.92 -6.84
CA ARG A 67 16.29 9.96 -7.93
C ARG A 67 15.48 10.64 -9.03
N PRO A 68 16.09 11.01 -10.18
CA PRO A 68 15.40 11.73 -11.26
C PRO A 68 14.10 11.06 -11.75
N GLU A 69 14.06 9.73 -11.78
CA GLU A 69 12.89 8.94 -12.22
C GLU A 69 12.01 8.44 -11.06
N GLY A 70 12.36 8.78 -9.81
CA GLY A 70 11.71 8.22 -8.63
C GLY A 70 10.21 8.53 -8.56
N LYS A 71 9.78 9.72 -9.03
CA LYS A 71 8.37 10.11 -9.03
C LYS A 71 7.52 9.22 -9.94
N ALA A 72 7.98 8.95 -11.16
CA ALA A 72 7.25 8.06 -12.06
C ALA A 72 7.20 6.63 -11.50
N GLN A 73 8.29 6.18 -10.89
CA GLN A 73 8.37 4.86 -10.26
C GLN A 73 7.36 4.69 -9.12
N ILE A 74 7.25 5.66 -8.21
CA ILE A 74 6.31 5.54 -7.08
C ILE A 74 4.84 5.64 -7.51
N GLU A 75 4.53 6.43 -8.54
CA GLU A 75 3.17 6.48 -9.09
C GLU A 75 2.81 5.12 -9.72
N GLN A 76 3.75 4.47 -10.41
CA GLN A 76 3.53 3.12 -10.94
C GLN A 76 3.31 2.09 -9.82
N ILE A 77 4.05 2.20 -8.71
CA ILE A 77 3.85 1.34 -7.52
C ILE A 77 2.45 1.53 -6.93
N PHE A 78 1.95 2.77 -6.90
CA PHE A 78 0.58 3.03 -6.44
C PHE A 78 -0.46 2.40 -7.37
N VAL A 79 -0.31 2.56 -8.69
CA VAL A 79 -1.20 1.90 -9.67
C VAL A 79 -1.20 0.38 -9.49
N GLN A 80 -0.02 -0.24 -9.33
CA GLN A 80 0.09 -1.67 -9.05
C GLN A 80 -0.58 -2.07 -7.73
N THR A 81 -0.52 -1.22 -6.71
CA THR A 81 -1.19 -1.47 -5.42
C THR A 81 -2.71 -1.53 -5.61
N ARG A 82 -3.27 -0.48 -6.24
CA ARG A 82 -4.70 -0.35 -6.49
C ARG A 82 -5.22 -1.49 -7.37
N ASP A 83 -4.48 -1.83 -8.42
CA ASP A 83 -4.93 -2.78 -9.43
C ASP A 83 -4.63 -4.25 -9.06
N ALA A 84 -3.90 -4.50 -7.96
CA ALA A 84 -3.45 -5.83 -7.54
C ALA A 84 -4.59 -6.85 -7.40
N ALA A 85 -5.80 -6.43 -6.98
CA ALA A 85 -6.93 -7.34 -6.88
C ALA A 85 -7.39 -7.83 -8.25
N TYR A 86 -7.46 -6.92 -9.23
CA TYR A 86 -7.86 -7.24 -10.61
C TYR A 86 -6.85 -8.18 -11.25
N ASP A 87 -5.55 -7.91 -11.12
CA ASP A 87 -4.49 -8.76 -11.66
C ASP A 87 -4.56 -10.20 -11.11
N ILE A 88 -4.77 -10.33 -9.80
CA ILE A 88 -4.88 -11.65 -9.15
C ILE A 88 -6.14 -12.39 -9.61
N ILE A 89 -7.28 -11.71 -9.71
CA ILE A 89 -8.53 -12.31 -10.17
C ILE A 89 -8.41 -12.74 -11.64
N GLN A 90 -7.80 -11.90 -12.48
CA GLN A 90 -7.55 -12.25 -13.88
C GLN A 90 -6.64 -13.47 -14.01
N ALA A 91 -5.61 -13.58 -13.17
CA ALA A 91 -4.64 -14.67 -13.23
C ALA A 91 -5.18 -16.01 -12.68
N LYS A 92 -5.97 -16.00 -11.60
CA LYS A 92 -6.38 -17.24 -10.90
C LYS A 92 -7.85 -17.32 -10.51
N GLY A 93 -8.70 -16.41 -10.98
CA GLY A 93 -10.16 -16.41 -10.81
C GLY A 93 -10.68 -15.92 -9.45
N ALA A 94 -9.83 -15.72 -8.44
CA ALA A 94 -10.25 -15.25 -7.11
C ALA A 94 -9.08 -14.73 -6.25
N THR A 95 -9.37 -13.83 -5.31
CA THR A 95 -8.41 -13.32 -4.30
C THR A 95 -9.01 -13.40 -2.89
N TYR A 96 -8.26 -13.91 -1.92
CA TYR A 96 -8.77 -14.14 -0.55
C TYR A 96 -7.67 -14.33 0.50
N TYR A 97 -6.52 -14.90 0.16
CA TYR A 97 -5.42 -15.09 1.13
C TYR A 97 -4.88 -13.77 1.70
N GLY A 98 -4.73 -12.73 0.86
CA GLY A 98 -4.21 -11.44 1.31
C GLY A 98 -5.10 -10.80 2.39
N VAL A 99 -6.41 -10.73 2.14
CA VAL A 99 -7.35 -10.16 3.11
C VAL A 99 -7.44 -11.01 4.38
N ALA A 100 -7.36 -12.34 4.26
CA ALA A 100 -7.31 -13.22 5.43
C ALA A 100 -6.10 -12.91 6.33
N MET A 101 -4.93 -12.65 5.74
CA MET A 101 -3.74 -12.22 6.48
C MET A 101 -3.85 -10.82 7.08
N GLY A 102 -4.62 -9.93 6.45
CA GLY A 102 -4.90 -8.60 7.01
C GLY A 102 -5.87 -8.62 8.20
N LEU A 103 -6.65 -9.69 8.36
CA LEU A 103 -7.63 -9.85 9.44
C LEU A 103 -7.15 -10.74 10.60
N ALA A 104 -6.08 -11.50 10.39
CA ALA A 104 -5.45 -12.37 11.39
C ALA A 104 -4.56 -11.58 12.36
#